data_AF-A0A8T1QIR1-F1
#
_entry.id   AF-A0A8T1QIR1-F1
#
_cell.length_a   1.000
_cell.length_b   1.000
_cell.length_c   1.000
_cell.angle_alpha   90.00
_cell.angle_beta   90.00
_cell.angle_gamma   90.00
#
_symmetry.space_group_name_H-M   'P 1'
#
loop_
_entity.id
_entity.type
_entity.pdbx_description
1 polymer ?
#
loop_
_entity_poly.entity_id
_entity_poly.type
_entity_poly.pdbx_seq_one_letter_code
_entity_poly.pdbx_strand_id
1 'polypeptide(L)'
;MDLSPFKRDIDELINEFAEGESTALADMKRVWISRKFSYIYEASPSTNLAFFMQSLYAHSIGYMIGNASLSHRLGGLYCLYCLYETQPFKPPFRIYLSIGELKKLTNLVVDAKGKGLKVVSPLIRIMLEKNMFLFGSVEINEGSVTETVNQLTELQNARIQAAYKKLLANTRMEHFLHMDLVRYIVPYEIHLCKIIHFLSRHMNVCINYVHFTIKEFIGETYMILLF
;
A
#
# COMPACT_ATOMS: atom_id res chain seq x y z
N MET A 1 0.10 11.47 -14.07
CA MET A 1 1.41 11.32 -14.74
C MET A 1 1.39 9.97 -15.42
N ASP A 2 1.70 9.90 -16.71
CA ASP A 2 1.87 8.61 -17.37
C ASP A 2 3.21 7.99 -16.94
N LEU A 3 3.14 6.80 -16.34
CA LEU A 3 4.31 6.07 -15.83
C LEU A 3 4.80 5.00 -16.82
N SER A 4 4.09 4.80 -17.93
CA SER A 4 4.38 3.75 -18.90
C SER A 4 5.81 3.84 -19.48
N PRO A 5 6.36 5.03 -19.80
CA PRO A 5 7.74 5.14 -20.26
C PRO A 5 8.76 4.64 -19.23
N PHE A 6 8.58 5.01 -17.95
CA PHE A 6 9.48 4.59 -16.87
C PHE A 6 9.41 3.09 -16.62
N LYS A 7 8.21 2.51 -16.71
CA LYS A 7 8.03 1.05 -16.63
C LYS A 7 8.78 0.35 -17.77
N ARG A 8 8.66 0.86 -19.00
CA ARG A 8 9.38 0.33 -20.16
C ARG A 8 10.89 0.43 -20.00
N ASP A 9 11.40 1.55 -19.49
CA ASP A 9 12.84 1.72 -19.25
C ASP A 9 13.35 0.68 -18.23
N ILE A 10 12.59 0.43 -17.16
CA ILE A 10 12.90 -0.63 -16.18
C ILE A 10 12.81 -2.02 -16.83
N ASP A 11 11.79 -2.28 -17.65
CA ASP A 11 11.63 -3.56 -18.37
C ASP A 11 12.86 -3.83 -19.24
N GLU A 12 13.27 -2.85 -20.05
CA GLU A 12 14.44 -2.95 -20.91
C GLU A 12 15.74 -3.16 -20.11
N LEU A 13 15.90 -2.44 -18.99
CA LEU A 13 17.06 -2.61 -18.10
C LEU A 13 17.14 -4.03 -17.53
N ILE A 14 16.02 -4.55 -17.01
CA ILE A 14 15.96 -5.87 -16.39
C ILE A 14 16.10 -6.97 -17.46
N ASN A 15 15.49 -6.80 -18.62
CA ASN A 15 15.61 -7.75 -19.72
C ASN A 15 17.06 -7.83 -20.22
N GLU A 16 17.73 -6.70 -20.44
CA GLU A 16 19.16 -6.69 -20.84
C GLU A 16 20.05 -7.32 -19.77
N PHE A 17 19.80 -7.05 -18.49
CA PHE A 17 20.50 -7.76 -17.42
C PHE A 17 20.26 -9.27 -17.48
N ALA A 18 19.02 -9.69 -17.75
CA ALA A 18 18.65 -11.09 -17.76
C ALA A 18 19.05 -11.84 -19.04
N GLU A 19 19.55 -11.14 -20.06
CA GLU A 19 20.12 -11.77 -21.25
C GLU A 19 21.26 -12.71 -20.85
N GLY A 20 21.19 -13.95 -21.34
CA GLY A 20 22.17 -14.98 -20.99
C GLY A 20 22.07 -15.50 -19.55
N GLU A 21 20.95 -15.27 -18.85
CA GLU A 21 20.68 -15.74 -17.48
C GLU A 21 21.69 -15.21 -16.44
N SER A 22 22.10 -13.94 -16.56
CA SER A 22 22.99 -13.33 -15.56
C SER A 22 22.35 -13.32 -14.17
N THR A 23 23.17 -13.54 -13.15
CA THR A 23 22.76 -13.55 -11.73
C THR A 23 23.63 -12.65 -10.86
N ALA A 24 24.61 -11.95 -11.43
CA ALA A 24 25.59 -11.19 -10.67
C ALA A 24 25.18 -9.72 -10.56
N LEU A 25 25.18 -9.18 -9.33
CA LEU A 25 24.93 -7.75 -9.10
C LEU A 25 25.91 -6.84 -9.88
N ALA A 26 27.13 -7.29 -10.12
CA ALA A 26 28.11 -6.54 -10.90
C ALA A 26 27.67 -6.35 -12.37
N ASP A 27 26.99 -7.34 -12.94
CA ASP A 27 26.45 -7.27 -14.30
C ASP A 27 25.28 -6.27 -14.35
N MET A 28 24.37 -6.31 -13.36
CA MET A 28 23.32 -5.29 -13.27
C MET A 28 23.91 -3.88 -13.16
N LYS A 29 24.94 -3.68 -12.32
CA LYS A 29 25.61 -2.38 -12.21
C LYS A 29 26.25 -1.94 -13.53
N ARG A 30 26.79 -2.87 -14.32
CA ARG A 30 27.35 -2.59 -15.64
C ARG A 30 26.25 -2.11 -16.59
N VAL A 31 25.12 -2.80 -16.65
CA VAL A 31 23.96 -2.41 -17.48
C VAL A 31 23.37 -1.07 -17.02
N TRP A 32 23.27 -0.85 -15.70
CA TRP A 32 22.81 0.42 -15.12
C TRP A 32 23.66 1.60 -15.60
N ILE A 33 24.99 1.44 -15.55
CA ILE A 33 25.94 2.49 -15.96
C ILE A 33 25.93 2.68 -17.49
N SER A 34 25.90 1.60 -18.28
CA SER A 34 25.90 1.69 -19.75
C SER A 34 24.68 2.45 -20.27
N ARG A 35 23.50 2.21 -19.65
CA ARG A 35 22.26 2.92 -19.97
C ARG A 35 22.15 4.32 -19.37
N LYS A 36 23.10 4.74 -18.54
CA LYS A 36 23.01 5.97 -17.74
C LYS A 36 21.69 6.03 -16.97
N PHE A 37 21.28 4.91 -16.38
CA PHE A 37 19.91 4.75 -15.91
C PHE A 37 19.53 5.70 -14.76
N SER A 38 20.50 6.25 -14.02
CA SER A 38 20.24 7.28 -13.02
C SER A 38 19.58 8.55 -13.56
N TYR A 39 19.59 8.79 -14.88
CA TYR A 39 18.83 9.88 -15.50
C TYR A 39 17.31 9.67 -15.45
N ILE A 40 16.82 8.50 -15.02
CA ILE A 40 15.40 8.25 -14.78
C ILE A 40 14.76 9.28 -13.82
N TYR A 41 15.55 9.87 -12.92
CA TYR A 41 15.08 10.91 -11.99
C TYR A 41 15.02 12.31 -12.59
N GLU A 42 15.67 12.58 -13.72
CA GLU A 42 15.62 13.92 -14.34
C GLU A 42 14.22 14.23 -14.89
N ALA A 43 13.43 13.19 -15.18
CA ALA A 43 12.03 13.30 -15.57
C ALA A 43 11.06 13.22 -14.37
N SER A 44 11.55 13.39 -13.14
CA SER A 44 10.70 13.40 -11.94
C SER A 44 9.66 14.52 -12.00
N PRO A 45 8.41 14.28 -11.57
CA PRO A 45 7.40 15.32 -11.54
C PRO A 45 7.69 16.32 -10.41
N SER A 46 7.29 17.58 -10.60
CA SER A 46 7.39 18.62 -9.56
C SER A 46 6.40 18.41 -8.41
N THR A 47 5.32 17.66 -8.64
CA THR A 47 4.31 17.29 -7.65
C THR A 47 4.17 15.77 -7.58
N ASN A 48 3.69 15.26 -6.43
CA ASN A 48 3.45 13.83 -6.23
C ASN A 48 4.69 12.93 -6.40
N LEU A 49 5.85 13.44 -5.99
CA LEU A 49 7.14 12.75 -6.09
C LEU A 49 7.16 11.40 -5.34
N ALA A 50 6.47 11.31 -4.20
CA ALA A 50 6.36 10.06 -3.45
C ALA A 50 5.68 8.96 -4.29
N PHE A 51 4.60 9.28 -4.98
CA PHE A 51 3.90 8.35 -5.87
C PHE A 51 4.80 7.92 -7.04
N PHE A 52 5.52 8.87 -7.64
CA PHE A 52 6.50 8.57 -8.69
C PHE A 52 7.56 7.58 -8.20
N MET A 53 8.21 7.87 -7.07
CA MET A 53 9.24 7.00 -6.51
C MET A 53 8.71 5.62 -6.14
N GLN A 54 7.56 5.55 -5.47
CA GLN A 54 6.94 4.25 -5.15
C GLN A 54 6.53 3.48 -6.40
N SER A 55 6.18 4.16 -7.50
CA SER A 55 5.85 3.49 -8.76
C SER A 55 7.07 2.84 -9.41
N LEU A 56 8.25 3.48 -9.38
CA LEU A 56 9.50 2.87 -9.85
C LEU A 56 9.86 1.63 -9.01
N TYR A 57 9.74 1.75 -7.69
CA TYR A 57 9.99 0.65 -6.77
C TYR A 57 9.00 -0.50 -6.97
N ALA A 58 7.69 -0.20 -7.06
CA ALA A 58 6.64 -1.20 -7.25
C ALA A 58 6.84 -1.99 -8.54
N HIS A 59 7.25 -1.33 -9.62
CA HIS A 59 7.52 -2.02 -10.89
C HIS A 59 8.70 -2.99 -10.77
N SER A 60 9.78 -2.58 -10.10
CA SER A 60 10.92 -3.47 -9.81
C SER A 60 10.56 -4.62 -8.86
N ILE A 61 9.71 -4.35 -7.86
CA ILE A 61 9.19 -5.36 -6.93
C ILE A 61 8.33 -6.39 -7.69
N GLY A 62 7.55 -5.96 -8.68
CA GLY A 62 6.77 -6.84 -9.55
C GLY A 62 7.62 -7.94 -10.21
N TYR A 63 8.79 -7.58 -10.73
CA TYR A 63 9.77 -8.57 -11.23
C TYR A 63 10.31 -9.46 -10.12
N MET A 64 10.72 -8.86 -8.99
CA MET A 64 11.33 -9.57 -7.86
C MET A 64 10.44 -10.69 -7.30
N ILE A 65 9.14 -10.41 -7.19
CA ILE A 65 8.16 -11.32 -6.59
C ILE A 65 7.39 -12.17 -7.62
N GLY A 66 7.59 -11.89 -8.91
CA GLY A 66 6.92 -12.58 -10.00
C GLY A 66 7.41 -14.01 -10.21
N ASN A 67 6.82 -14.68 -11.20
CA ASN A 67 7.11 -16.07 -11.54
C ASN A 67 8.08 -16.21 -12.73
N ALA A 68 8.79 -15.14 -13.09
CA ALA A 68 9.77 -15.14 -14.17
C ALA A 68 11.03 -15.96 -13.78
N SER A 69 12.00 -16.06 -14.70
CA SER A 69 13.26 -16.75 -14.43
C SER A 69 13.98 -16.15 -13.21
N LEU A 70 14.86 -16.94 -12.58
CA LEU A 70 15.64 -16.45 -11.44
C LEU A 70 16.43 -15.19 -11.80
N SER A 71 16.96 -15.13 -13.03
CA SER A 71 17.66 -13.95 -13.54
C SER A 71 16.76 -12.72 -13.53
N HIS A 72 15.54 -12.78 -14.07
CA HIS A 72 14.59 -11.66 -14.03
C HIS A 72 14.21 -11.24 -12.61
N ARG A 73 13.97 -12.19 -11.72
CA ARG A 73 13.64 -11.91 -10.30
C ARG A 73 14.80 -11.23 -9.57
N LEU A 74 16.03 -11.67 -9.84
CA LEU A 74 17.24 -11.01 -9.34
C LEU A 74 17.43 -9.63 -9.97
N GLY A 75 17.08 -9.48 -11.25
CA GLY A 75 17.06 -8.20 -11.94
C GLY A 75 16.13 -7.20 -11.25
N GLY A 76 14.92 -7.62 -10.87
CA GLY A 76 14.00 -6.80 -10.06
C GLY A 76 14.61 -6.36 -8.72
N LEU A 77 15.24 -7.30 -7.99
CA LEU A 77 15.91 -6.98 -6.71
C LEU A 77 17.08 -6.01 -6.89
N TYR A 78 17.93 -6.23 -7.89
CA TYR A 78 19.12 -5.41 -8.12
C TYR A 78 18.75 -4.03 -8.67
N CYS A 79 17.74 -3.94 -9.55
CA CYS A 79 17.16 -2.67 -9.99
C CYS A 79 16.61 -1.89 -8.79
N LEU A 80 15.84 -2.53 -7.91
CA LEU A 80 15.30 -1.92 -6.70
C LEU A 80 16.39 -1.35 -5.79
N TYR A 81 17.48 -2.10 -5.60
CA TYR A 81 18.65 -1.65 -4.85
C TYR A 81 19.32 -0.43 -5.50
N CYS A 82 19.57 -0.47 -6.81
CA CYS A 82 20.18 0.63 -7.55
C CYS A 82 19.29 1.89 -7.56
N LEU A 83 17.97 1.73 -7.70
CA LEU A 83 17.00 2.83 -7.60
C LEU A 83 17.08 3.52 -6.23
N TYR A 84 17.24 2.76 -5.14
CA TYR A 84 17.37 3.39 -3.83
C TYR A 84 18.71 4.13 -3.67
N GLU A 85 19.82 3.51 -4.05
CA GLU A 85 21.17 4.06 -3.82
C GLU A 85 21.47 5.30 -4.68
N THR A 86 20.84 5.41 -5.86
CA THR A 86 21.15 6.48 -6.82
C THR A 86 20.13 7.62 -6.84
N GLN A 87 19.08 7.53 -6.02
CA GLN A 87 18.09 8.60 -5.94
C GLN A 87 18.72 9.94 -5.47
N PRO A 88 18.32 11.08 -6.04
CA PRO A 88 18.90 12.38 -5.70
C PRO A 88 18.33 13.01 -4.41
N PHE A 89 17.39 12.33 -3.73
CA PHE A 89 16.59 12.92 -2.66
C PHE A 89 17.21 12.80 -1.27
N LYS A 90 17.09 13.87 -0.48
CA LYS A 90 17.54 13.93 0.92
C LYS A 90 16.41 14.51 1.78
N PRO A 91 15.82 13.74 2.72
CA PRO A 91 16.11 12.32 3.00
C PRO A 91 15.67 11.38 1.85
N PRO A 92 16.25 10.17 1.75
CA PRO A 92 15.88 9.22 0.71
C PRO A 92 14.45 8.69 0.91
N PHE A 93 13.73 8.50 -0.18
CA PHE A 93 12.47 7.77 -0.21
C PHE A 93 12.73 6.29 0.06
N ARG A 94 12.17 5.81 1.17
CA ARG A 94 12.17 4.39 1.53
C ARG A 94 11.28 3.60 0.58
N ILE A 95 11.65 2.35 0.36
CA ILE A 95 10.92 1.39 -0.46
C ILE A 95 9.75 0.86 0.37
N TYR A 96 8.51 1.12 -0.05
CA TYR A 96 7.37 0.43 0.52
C TYR A 96 7.44 -1.05 0.16
N LEU A 97 7.30 -1.93 1.16
CA LEU A 97 7.24 -3.37 0.96
C LEU A 97 6.16 -3.96 1.84
N SER A 98 5.19 -4.61 1.21
CA SER A 98 4.13 -5.30 1.94
C SER A 98 4.64 -6.58 2.63
N ILE A 99 3.92 -7.04 3.64
CA ILE A 99 4.22 -8.32 4.31
C ILE A 99 4.16 -9.50 3.31
N GLY A 100 3.24 -9.47 2.33
CA GLY A 100 3.14 -10.49 1.29
C GLY A 100 4.37 -10.53 0.39
N GLU A 101 4.87 -9.37 -0.03
CA GLU A 101 6.08 -9.24 -0.83
C GLU A 101 7.32 -9.64 -0.05
N LEU A 102 7.40 -9.33 1.24
CA LEU A 102 8.51 -9.75 2.10
C LEU A 102 8.63 -11.29 2.20
N LYS A 103 7.50 -12.00 2.25
CA LYS A 103 7.50 -13.48 2.17
C LYS A 103 8.07 -13.96 0.84
N LYS A 104 7.66 -13.36 -0.27
CA LYS A 104 8.16 -13.71 -1.62
C LYS A 104 9.64 -13.37 -1.81
N LEU A 105 10.11 -12.27 -1.22
CA LEU A 105 11.53 -11.92 -1.15
C LEU A 105 12.33 -13.00 -0.39
N THR A 106 11.78 -13.51 0.70
CA THR A 106 12.41 -14.62 1.45
C THR A 106 12.56 -15.86 0.58
N ASN A 107 11.55 -16.19 -0.24
CA ASN A 107 11.64 -17.30 -1.20
C ASN A 107 12.74 -17.06 -2.24
N LEU A 108 12.87 -15.83 -2.77
CA LEU A 108 13.97 -15.49 -3.70
C LEU A 108 15.35 -15.68 -3.07
N VAL A 109 15.50 -15.34 -1.78
CA VAL A 109 16.76 -15.57 -1.04
C VAL A 109 17.06 -17.07 -0.91
N VAL A 110 16.04 -17.89 -0.65
CA VAL A 110 16.18 -19.36 -0.59
C VAL A 110 16.58 -19.92 -1.96
N ASP A 111 15.91 -19.49 -3.03
CA ASP A 111 16.22 -19.91 -4.41
C ASP A 111 17.67 -19.57 -4.78
N ALA A 112 18.09 -18.33 -4.49
CA ALA A 112 19.45 -17.86 -4.74
C ALA A 112 20.50 -18.68 -3.96
N LYS A 113 20.23 -19.01 -2.69
CA LYS A 113 21.09 -19.90 -1.90
C LYS A 113 21.17 -21.30 -2.49
N GLY A 114 20.04 -21.86 -2.95
CA GLY A 114 19.98 -23.15 -3.62
C GLY A 114 20.80 -23.22 -4.90
N LYS A 115 20.99 -22.07 -5.58
CA LYS A 115 21.86 -21.91 -6.75
C LYS A 115 23.30 -21.49 -6.42
N GLY A 116 23.67 -21.42 -5.14
CA GLY A 116 25.02 -21.06 -4.70
C GLY A 116 25.36 -19.57 -4.81
N LEU A 117 24.37 -18.69 -5.00
CA LEU A 117 24.57 -17.25 -5.15
C LEU A 117 24.80 -16.59 -3.79
N LYS A 118 26.06 -16.31 -3.46
CA LYS A 118 26.47 -15.79 -2.15
C LYS A 118 26.17 -14.30 -1.93
N VAL A 119 25.91 -13.54 -3.00
CA VAL A 119 25.77 -12.06 -2.94
C VAL A 119 24.38 -11.61 -2.46
N VAL A 120 23.34 -12.40 -2.69
CA VAL A 120 21.94 -11.99 -2.44
C VAL A 120 21.66 -11.78 -0.95
N SER A 121 22.08 -12.70 -0.08
CA SER A 121 21.82 -12.57 1.37
C SER A 121 22.53 -11.37 2.02
N PRO A 122 23.84 -11.14 1.77
CA PRO A 122 24.52 -9.92 2.22
C PRO A 122 23.87 -8.64 1.71
N LEU A 123 23.42 -8.62 0.45
CA LEU A 123 22.75 -7.46 -0.13
C LEU A 123 21.48 -7.10 0.66
N ILE A 124 20.58 -8.07 0.88
CA ILE A 124 19.35 -7.85 1.66
C ILE A 124 19.67 -7.38 3.08
N ARG A 125 20.69 -7.97 3.72
CA ARG A 125 21.14 -7.53 5.04
C ARG A 125 21.55 -6.05 5.02
N ILE A 126 22.34 -5.62 4.04
CA ILE A 126 22.74 -4.22 3.88
C ILE A 126 21.52 -3.31 3.69
N MET A 127 20.55 -3.72 2.86
CA MET A 127 19.33 -2.95 2.62
C MET A 127 18.50 -2.77 3.92
N LEU A 128 18.46 -3.80 4.76
CA LEU A 128 17.80 -3.73 6.07
C LEU A 128 18.58 -2.83 7.06
N GLU A 129 19.90 -2.99 7.14
CA GLU A 129 20.75 -2.19 8.04
C GLU A 129 20.74 -0.70 7.69
N LYS A 130 20.65 -0.38 6.39
CA LYS A 130 20.48 1.00 5.89
C LYS A 130 19.06 1.53 6.06
N ASN A 131 18.14 0.76 6.63
CA ASN A 131 16.74 1.13 6.82
C ASN A 131 16.07 1.60 5.50
N MET A 132 16.35 0.86 4.41
CA MET A 132 15.84 1.20 3.08
C MET A 132 14.34 0.96 2.95
N PHE A 133 13.79 0.04 3.74
CA PHE A 133 12.41 -0.41 3.63
C PHE A 133 11.46 0.32 4.59
N LEU A 134 10.24 0.53 4.13
CA LEU A 134 9.07 0.88 4.93
C LEU A 134 8.06 -0.28 4.81
N PHE A 135 7.89 -1.04 5.90
CA PHE A 135 7.00 -2.20 5.88
C PHE A 135 5.55 -1.78 6.09
N GLY A 136 4.63 -2.37 5.31
CA GLY A 136 3.20 -2.12 5.42
C GLY A 136 2.33 -3.35 5.17
N SER A 137 1.03 -3.22 5.45
CA SER A 137 0.06 -4.31 5.32
C SER A 137 -0.82 -4.23 4.06
N VAL A 138 -0.66 -3.19 3.24
CA VAL A 138 -1.47 -2.97 2.04
C VAL A 138 -0.73 -3.59 0.86
N GLU A 139 -1.30 -4.64 0.28
CA GLU A 139 -0.86 -5.10 -1.04
C GLU A 139 -1.39 -4.10 -2.06
N ILE A 140 -0.51 -3.28 -2.65
CA ILE A 140 -0.88 -2.30 -3.68
C ILE A 140 -1.03 -3.06 -5.00
N ASN A 141 -2.09 -3.85 -5.13
CA ASN A 141 -2.49 -4.42 -6.41
C ASN A 141 -3.76 -3.68 -6.84
N GLU A 142 -3.74 -2.98 -7.96
CA GLU A 142 -4.88 -2.15 -8.41
C GLU A 142 -6.18 -2.96 -8.52
N GLY A 143 -6.09 -4.26 -8.80
CA GLY A 143 -7.23 -5.19 -8.77
C GLY A 143 -7.69 -5.59 -7.37
N SER A 144 -6.79 -5.67 -6.39
CA SER A 144 -7.14 -6.12 -5.03
C SER A 144 -7.76 -5.01 -4.19
N VAL A 145 -7.43 -3.73 -4.44
CA VAL A 145 -7.96 -2.62 -3.63
C VAL A 145 -9.49 -2.55 -3.72
N THR A 146 -10.06 -2.65 -4.93
CA THR A 146 -11.53 -2.64 -5.12
C THR A 146 -12.19 -3.88 -4.52
N GLU A 147 -11.59 -5.05 -4.67
CA GLU A 147 -12.12 -6.30 -4.12
C GLU A 147 -12.07 -6.32 -2.58
N THR A 148 -10.98 -5.81 -2.00
CA THR A 148 -10.82 -5.72 -0.54
C THR A 148 -11.76 -4.67 0.05
N VAL A 149 -11.96 -3.53 -0.63
CA VAL A 149 -12.97 -2.52 -0.26
C VAL A 149 -14.38 -3.10 -0.31
N ASN A 150 -14.72 -3.87 -1.34
CA ASN A 150 -16.03 -4.52 -1.44
C ASN A 150 -16.26 -5.52 -0.30
N GLN A 151 -15.27 -6.37 0.00
CA GLN A 151 -15.34 -7.33 1.10
C GLN A 151 -15.46 -6.63 2.47
N LEU A 152 -14.71 -5.55 2.69
CA LEU A 152 -14.81 -4.74 3.91
C LEU A 152 -16.19 -4.08 4.05
N THR A 153 -16.74 -3.56 2.95
CA THR A 153 -18.09 -2.99 2.90
C THR A 153 -19.16 -4.02 3.19
N GLU A 154 -19.08 -5.21 2.60
CA GLU A 154 -20.01 -6.32 2.88
C GLU A 154 -19.96 -6.75 4.35
N LEU A 155 -18.76 -6.84 4.93
CA LEU A 155 -18.56 -7.23 6.32
C LEU A 155 -19.08 -6.15 7.28
N GLN A 156 -18.92 -4.86 6.96
CA GLN A 156 -19.55 -3.78 7.73
C GLN A 156 -21.07 -3.81 7.61
N ASN A 157 -21.61 -4.01 6.41
CA ASN A 157 -23.06 -4.14 6.18
C ASN A 157 -23.64 -5.30 6.98
N ALA A 158 -22.98 -6.46 7.00
CA ALA A 158 -23.41 -7.62 7.77
C ALA A 158 -23.41 -7.34 9.28
N ARG A 159 -22.41 -6.61 9.79
CA ARG A 159 -22.33 -6.21 11.21
C ARG A 159 -23.41 -5.20 11.58
N ILE A 160 -23.67 -4.21 10.72
CA ILE A 160 -24.75 -3.24 10.90
C ILE A 160 -26.10 -3.95 10.93
N GLN A 161 -26.35 -4.87 9.99
CA GLN A 161 -27.59 -5.66 9.94
C GLN A 161 -27.75 -6.55 11.19
N ALA A 162 -26.68 -7.16 11.67
CA ALA A 162 -26.70 -7.95 12.90
C ALA A 162 -26.98 -7.08 14.14
N ALA A 163 -26.40 -5.88 14.21
CA ALA A 163 -26.66 -4.91 15.27
C ALA A 163 -28.11 -4.40 15.21
N TYR A 164 -28.63 -4.12 14.02
CA TYR A 164 -30.01 -3.65 13.79
C TYR A 164 -31.03 -4.71 14.22
N LYS A 165 -30.81 -5.98 13.85
CA LYS A 165 -31.65 -7.10 14.31
C LYS A 165 -31.61 -7.28 15.81
N LYS A 166 -30.44 -7.14 16.45
CA LYS A 166 -30.30 -7.19 17.92
C LYS A 166 -30.98 -6.02 18.61
N LEU A 167 -30.96 -4.83 18.00
CA LEU A 167 -31.61 -3.63 18.52
C LEU A 167 -33.14 -3.78 18.47
N LEU A 168 -33.68 -4.25 17.34
CA LEU A 168 -35.12 -4.44 17.16
C LEU A 168 -35.69 -5.64 17.91
N ALA A 169 -34.90 -6.68 18.17
CA ALA A 169 -35.32 -7.80 19.01
C ALA A 169 -35.53 -7.42 20.50
N ASN A 170 -35.17 -6.19 20.90
CA ASN A 170 -35.47 -5.66 22.22
C ASN A 170 -36.85 -4.98 22.22
N THR A 171 -37.88 -5.71 22.67
CA THR A 171 -39.31 -5.33 22.64
C THR A 171 -39.64 -3.99 23.29
N ARG A 172 -38.77 -3.44 24.17
CA ARG A 172 -38.95 -2.08 24.70
C ARG A 172 -38.56 -0.99 23.71
N MET A 173 -37.56 -1.19 22.85
CA MET A 173 -37.08 -0.17 21.90
C MET A 173 -37.96 -0.07 20.65
N GLU A 174 -38.57 -1.16 20.20
CA GLU A 174 -39.59 -1.15 19.13
C GLU A 174 -40.73 -0.18 19.46
N HIS A 175 -41.19 -0.18 20.72
CA HIS A 175 -42.28 0.69 21.17
C HIS A 175 -41.91 2.19 21.18
N PHE A 176 -40.64 2.53 21.41
CA PHE A 176 -40.14 3.91 21.36
C PHE A 176 -39.92 4.39 19.92
N LEU A 177 -39.33 3.55 19.06
CA LEU A 177 -39.14 3.88 17.63
C LEU A 177 -40.48 4.12 16.92
N HIS A 178 -41.50 3.31 17.22
CA HIS A 178 -42.82 3.44 16.61
C HIS A 178 -43.63 4.66 17.12
N MET A 179 -43.37 5.11 18.35
CA MET A 179 -44.00 6.32 18.93
C MET A 179 -43.35 7.63 18.46
N ASP A 180 -42.02 7.65 18.30
CA ASP A 180 -41.28 8.88 17.96
C ASP A 180 -41.36 9.22 16.46
N LEU A 181 -41.50 8.22 15.57
CA LEU A 181 -41.68 8.43 14.12
C LEU A 181 -43.00 9.12 13.75
N VAL A 182 -44.03 9.05 14.61
CA VAL A 182 -45.33 9.68 14.36
C VAL A 182 -45.36 11.14 14.83
N ARG A 183 -44.39 11.59 15.64
CA ARG A 183 -44.45 12.91 16.30
C ARG A 183 -43.45 13.95 15.82
N TYR A 184 -42.43 13.60 15.02
CA TYR A 184 -41.44 14.57 14.54
C TYR A 184 -41.08 14.40 13.05
N ILE A 185 -41.49 15.39 12.28
CA ILE A 185 -40.98 15.79 10.96
C ILE A 185 -39.55 16.35 11.16
N VAL A 186 -38.52 15.90 10.39
CA VAL A 186 -37.27 16.61 9.92
C VAL A 186 -36.40 17.43 10.93
N PRO A 187 -35.08 17.68 10.75
CA PRO A 187 -33.95 16.90 10.25
C PRO A 187 -32.92 16.56 11.37
N TYR A 188 -32.08 15.56 11.09
CA TYR A 188 -31.07 15.01 12.00
C TYR A 188 -29.81 15.89 12.09
N GLU A 189 -29.54 16.51 13.25
CA GLU A 189 -28.17 16.91 13.62
C GLU A 189 -27.84 16.75 15.12
N ILE A 190 -28.82 16.60 16.02
CA ILE A 190 -28.56 16.62 17.48
C ILE A 190 -28.49 15.21 18.10
N HIS A 191 -28.95 14.17 17.40
CA HIS A 191 -29.03 12.81 17.97
C HIS A 191 -27.74 11.99 17.91
N LEU A 192 -26.82 12.27 16.98
CA LEU A 192 -25.56 11.54 16.85
C LEU A 192 -24.60 11.77 18.03
N CYS A 193 -24.54 12.98 18.58
CA CYS A 193 -23.68 13.29 19.73
C CYS A 193 -24.08 12.52 21.00
N LYS A 194 -25.38 12.29 21.24
CA LYS A 194 -25.84 11.57 22.43
C LYS A 194 -25.56 10.07 22.33
N ILE A 195 -25.63 9.49 21.13
CA ILE A 195 -25.32 8.07 20.88
C ILE A 195 -23.82 7.81 21.04
N ILE A 196 -22.96 8.70 20.51
CA ILE A 196 -21.50 8.59 20.66
C ILE A 196 -21.08 8.71 22.13
N HIS A 197 -21.70 9.63 22.88
CA HIS A 197 -21.40 9.80 24.32
C HIS A 197 -21.83 8.60 25.17
N PHE A 198 -22.95 7.96 24.81
CA PHE A 198 -23.44 6.74 25.48
C PHE A 198 -22.54 5.53 25.20
N LEU A 199 -22.06 5.36 23.96
CA LEU A 199 -21.16 4.27 23.57
C LEU A 199 -19.77 4.43 24.19
N SER A 200 -19.25 5.66 24.30
CA SER A 200 -17.96 5.94 24.94
C SER A 200 -17.95 5.61 26.43
N ARG A 201 -19.10 5.68 27.12
CA ARG A 201 -19.19 5.48 28.57
C ARG A 201 -19.37 4.02 28.97
N HIS A 202 -19.86 3.18 28.06
CA HIS A 202 -20.21 1.78 28.38
C HIS A 202 -19.34 0.71 27.72
N MET A 203 -18.56 1.03 26.67
CA MET A 203 -17.88 -0.01 25.86
C MET A 203 -16.35 0.03 25.87
N ASN A 204 -15.71 0.91 26.66
CA ASN A 204 -14.24 1.01 26.80
C ASN A 204 -13.47 0.88 25.46
N VAL A 205 -14.00 1.48 24.39
CA VAL A 205 -13.40 1.48 23.06
C VAL A 205 -12.38 2.62 23.00
N CYS A 206 -11.15 2.31 22.60
CA CYS A 206 -10.05 3.27 22.49
C CYS A 206 -10.45 4.50 21.66
N ILE A 207 -10.50 5.66 22.33
CA ILE A 207 -10.95 6.97 21.81
C ILE A 207 -10.10 7.49 20.64
N ASN A 208 -8.91 6.94 20.41
CA ASN A 208 -7.98 7.45 19.39
C ASN A 208 -8.37 7.12 17.94
N TYR A 209 -9.22 6.12 17.69
CA TYR A 209 -9.67 5.78 16.33
C TYR A 209 -10.87 6.61 15.88
N VAL A 210 -11.68 7.12 16.82
CA VAL A 210 -12.93 7.84 16.51
C VAL A 210 -12.66 9.32 16.21
N HIS A 211 -11.63 9.92 16.79
CA HIS A 211 -11.31 11.33 16.56
C HIS A 211 -10.77 11.61 15.14
N PHE A 212 -10.14 10.61 14.50
CA PHE A 212 -9.62 10.75 13.13
C PHE A 212 -10.76 10.68 12.10
N THR A 213 -11.67 9.71 12.25
CA THR A 213 -12.80 9.53 11.31
C THR A 213 -13.80 10.69 11.34
N ILE A 214 -14.01 11.34 12.48
CA ILE A 214 -14.94 12.48 12.58
C ILE A 214 -14.35 13.74 11.89
N LYS A 215 -13.02 13.92 11.89
CA LYS A 215 -12.39 15.09 11.27
C LYS A 215 -12.40 15.04 9.75
N GLU A 216 -12.24 13.84 9.16
CA GLU A 216 -12.40 13.63 7.71
C GLU A 216 -13.87 13.73 7.28
N PHE A 217 -14.81 13.21 8.07
CA PHE A 217 -16.24 13.29 7.73
C PHE A 217 -16.78 14.73 7.78
N ILE A 218 -16.31 15.56 8.71
CA ILE A 218 -16.67 16.98 8.77
C ILE A 218 -15.96 17.77 7.66
N GLY A 219 -14.71 17.43 7.31
CA GLY A 219 -13.93 18.12 6.28
C GLY A 219 -14.50 17.97 4.86
N GLU A 220 -15.06 16.81 4.52
CA GLU A 220 -15.63 16.56 3.18
C GLU A 220 -17.05 17.12 2.99
N THR A 221 -17.80 17.35 4.08
CA THR A 221 -19.17 17.87 3.99
C THR A 221 -19.21 19.36 3.62
N TYR A 222 -18.16 20.14 3.91
CA TYR A 222 -18.12 21.58 3.58
C TYR A 222 -17.75 21.90 2.11
N MET A 223 -17.24 20.93 1.34
CA MET A 223 -16.87 21.15 -0.07
C MET A 223 -17.98 20.74 -1.06
N ILE A 224 -19.00 20.01 -0.61
CA ILE A 224 -20.12 19.56 -1.46
C ILE A 224 -21.29 20.57 -1.46
N LEU A 225 -21.23 21.63 -0.64
CA LEU A 225 -22.25 22.68 -0.54
C LEU A 225 -21.88 24.03 -1.19
N LEU A 226 -20.85 24.07 -2.05
CA LEU A 226 -20.44 25.30 -2.75
C LEU A 226 -20.44 25.23 -4.29
N PHE A 227 -21.22 24.31 -4.88
CA PHE A 227 -21.62 24.39 -6.29
C PHE A 227 -23.10 24.09 -6.46
#